data_AF-A0AB34IKV8-F1
#
_entry.id   AF-A0AB34IKV8-F1
#
_cell.length_a   1.000
_cell.length_b   1.000
_cell.length_c   1.000
_cell.angle_alpha   90.00
_cell.angle_beta   90.00
_cell.angle_gamma   90.00
#
_symmetry.space_group_name_H-M   'P 1'
#
loop_
_entity.id
_entity.type
_entity.pdbx_description
1 polymer ?
#
loop_
_entity_poly.entity_id
_entity_poly.type
_entity_poly.pdbx_seq_one_letter_code
_entity_poly.pdbx_strand_id
1 'polypeptide(L)'
;MGKLFVHYVEADNVHCCACCGIHLTSHDDIVSKAFQGRHGRAYLFSNVVNVDTGPTENRLLLTGLHVVCDIYCNACDTRLGWKYMEAFEESQKYKEGKFILEKAMIVRESELRRREAEKEELERDSERGQAGIQGEEEEEEEEEEEEEEEEEEEDPDDEPDAHDDNGVATPLLRVTNSF
;
A
#
# COMPACT_ATOMS: atom_id res chain seq x y z
N MET A 1 32.70 -3.06 1.37
CA MET A 1 31.52 -3.79 0.87
C MET A 1 31.38 -3.47 -0.61
N GLY A 2 31.33 -4.49 -1.47
CA GLY A 2 31.26 -4.30 -2.93
C GLY A 2 29.87 -3.82 -3.36
N LYS A 3 29.80 -3.06 -4.46
CA LYS A 3 28.51 -2.70 -5.07
C LYS A 3 27.87 -3.96 -5.66
N LEU A 4 26.59 -4.18 -5.35
CA LEU A 4 25.80 -5.22 -6.03
C LEU A 4 25.64 -4.80 -7.49
N PHE A 5 26.07 -5.66 -8.41
CA PHE A 5 25.86 -5.43 -9.84
C PHE A 5 24.49 -5.99 -10.22
N VAL A 6 23.55 -5.11 -10.55
CA VAL A 6 22.18 -5.46 -10.92
C VAL A 6 22.03 -5.41 -12.43
N HIS A 7 21.51 -6.50 -13.00
CA HIS A 7 21.16 -6.58 -14.41
C HIS A 7 19.69 -6.21 -14.63
N TYR A 8 19.43 -5.24 -15.49
CA TYR A 8 18.06 -4.93 -15.90
C TYR A 8 17.73 -5.69 -17.19
N VAL A 9 16.57 -6.35 -17.19
CA VAL A 9 16.06 -7.09 -18.35
C VAL A 9 15.36 -6.11 -19.28
N GLU A 10 15.83 -6.00 -20.52
CA GLU A 10 15.21 -5.19 -21.58
C GLU A 10 14.12 -5.99 -22.29
N ALA A 11 12.90 -5.99 -21.75
CA ALA A 11 11.73 -6.65 -22.36
C ALA A 11 10.42 -5.97 -21.91
N ASP A 12 9.35 -6.14 -22.70
CA ASP A 12 8.03 -5.55 -22.39
C ASP A 12 7.35 -6.22 -21.19
N ASN A 13 7.59 -7.52 -21.01
CA ASN A 13 6.98 -8.32 -19.95
C ASN A 13 8.07 -8.96 -19.10
N VAL A 14 8.39 -8.34 -17.96
CA VAL A 14 9.42 -8.83 -17.04
C VAL A 14 8.79 -9.48 -15.81
N HIS A 15 9.37 -10.58 -15.35
CA HIS A 15 9.13 -11.14 -14.02
C HIS A 15 10.23 -10.65 -13.07
N CYS A 16 9.79 -10.15 -11.93
CA CYS A 16 10.61 -9.63 -10.85
C CYS A 16 10.49 -10.49 -9.60
N CYS A 17 11.44 -10.36 -8.67
CA CYS A 17 11.32 -10.95 -7.35
C CYS A 17 10.10 -10.38 -6.62
N ALA A 18 9.22 -11.23 -6.10
CA ALA A 18 8.03 -10.78 -5.38
C ALA A 18 8.34 -10.07 -4.05
N CYS A 19 9.54 -10.27 -3.49
CA CYS A 19 9.95 -9.67 -2.23
C CYS A 19 10.55 -8.27 -2.39
N CYS A 20 11.47 -8.08 -3.34
CA CYS A 20 12.22 -6.82 -3.49
C CYS A 20 12.08 -6.14 -4.86
N GLY A 21 11.35 -6.73 -5.81
CA GLY A 21 11.10 -6.15 -7.12
C GLY A 21 12.26 -6.18 -8.11
N ILE A 22 13.43 -6.76 -7.76
CA ILE A 22 14.54 -6.88 -8.72
C ILE A 22 14.16 -7.72 -9.94
N HIS A 23 14.62 -7.33 -11.13
CA HIS A 23 14.33 -8.04 -12.38
C HIS A 23 14.95 -9.44 -12.34
N LEU A 24 14.22 -10.46 -12.78
CA LEU A 24 14.72 -11.84 -12.81
C LEU A 24 14.78 -12.41 -14.22
N THR A 25 13.75 -12.23 -15.03
CA THR A 25 13.67 -12.86 -16.35
C THR A 25 12.57 -12.25 -17.22
N SER A 26 12.67 -12.42 -18.53
CA SER A 26 11.59 -12.06 -19.46
C SER A 26 10.44 -13.08 -19.42
N HIS A 27 9.23 -12.66 -19.77
CA HIS A 27 8.12 -13.58 -20.01
C HIS A 27 8.40 -14.52 -21.19
N ASP A 28 9.16 -14.05 -22.18
CA ASP A 28 9.47 -14.80 -23.39
C ASP A 28 10.48 -15.94 -23.13
N ASP A 29 11.20 -15.87 -22.01
CA ASP A 29 12.09 -16.93 -21.55
C ASP A 29 11.33 -18.14 -20.97
N ILE A 30 10.00 -18.11 -20.86
CA ILE A 30 9.23 -19.25 -20.38
C ILE A 30 9.26 -20.39 -21.40
N VAL A 31 9.92 -21.49 -21.01
CA VAL A 31 9.97 -22.74 -21.78
C VAL A 31 8.73 -23.60 -21.51
N SER A 32 8.27 -23.67 -20.26
CA SER A 32 7.08 -24.45 -19.91
C SER A 32 6.41 -23.99 -18.62
N LYS A 33 5.08 -24.04 -18.59
CA LYS A 33 4.26 -23.67 -17.43
C LYS A 33 3.74 -24.88 -16.63
N ALA A 34 4.14 -26.09 -17.00
CA ALA A 34 3.62 -27.35 -16.47
C ALA A 34 4.41 -27.90 -15.27
N PHE A 35 5.06 -27.01 -14.50
CA PHE A 35 5.89 -27.40 -13.36
C PHE A 35 5.23 -27.04 -12.02
N GLN A 36 5.67 -27.74 -10.98
CA GLN A 36 5.25 -27.53 -9.60
C GLN A 36 6.50 -27.43 -8.72
N GLY A 37 6.46 -26.52 -7.76
CA GLY A 37 7.48 -26.30 -6.73
C GLY A 37 6.90 -26.45 -5.33
N ARG A 38 7.60 -25.92 -4.33
CA ARG A 38 7.22 -26.06 -2.92
C ARG A 38 5.97 -25.25 -2.57
N HIS A 39 5.73 -24.13 -3.23
CA HIS A 39 4.59 -23.24 -3.03
C HIS A 39 3.56 -23.33 -4.16
N GLY A 40 3.47 -24.48 -4.84
CA GLY A 40 2.48 -24.75 -5.87
C GLY A 40 3.03 -24.59 -7.28
N ARG A 41 2.39 -23.76 -8.13
CA ARG A 41 2.77 -23.65 -9.55
C ARG A 41 4.17 -23.03 -9.71
N ALA A 42 4.93 -23.56 -10.66
CA ALA A 42 6.24 -23.05 -11.02
C ALA A 42 6.42 -23.11 -12.55
N TYR A 43 7.30 -22.28 -13.08
CA TYR A 43 7.58 -22.23 -14.52
C TYR A 43 9.06 -22.53 -14.79
N LEU A 44 9.30 -23.18 -15.92
CA LEU A 44 10.64 -23.44 -16.45
C LEU A 44 11.04 -22.29 -17.36
N PHE A 45 12.19 -21.67 -17.08
CA PHE A 45 12.75 -20.56 -17.83
C PHE A 45 14.08 -20.94 -18.48
N SER A 46 14.32 -20.43 -19.69
CA SER A 46 15.62 -20.54 -20.39
C SER A 46 16.71 -19.76 -19.67
N ASN A 47 16.40 -18.54 -19.21
CA ASN A 47 17.38 -17.64 -18.63
C ASN A 47 16.82 -16.90 -17.41
N VAL A 48 17.66 -16.68 -16.39
CA VAL A 48 17.33 -15.91 -15.18
C VAL A 48 18.58 -15.14 -14.73
N VAL A 49 18.42 -13.85 -14.44
CA VAL A 49 19.47 -12.93 -13.96
C VAL A 49 19.23 -12.55 -12.50
N ASN A 50 20.23 -11.91 -11.87
CA ASN A 50 20.18 -11.45 -10.49
C ASN A 50 19.90 -12.56 -9.46
N VAL A 51 20.47 -13.73 -9.70
CA VAL A 51 20.37 -14.88 -8.80
C VAL A 51 21.73 -15.43 -8.42
N ASP A 52 21.84 -15.86 -7.17
CA ASP A 52 22.94 -16.66 -6.68
C ASP A 52 22.54 -18.14 -6.61
N THR A 53 23.49 -19.02 -6.89
CA THR A 53 23.29 -20.48 -6.82
C THR A 53 23.82 -21.03 -5.52
N GLY A 54 22.99 -21.80 -4.81
CA GLY A 54 23.42 -22.61 -3.67
C GLY A 54 24.25 -23.83 -4.08
N PRO A 55 24.62 -24.67 -3.10
CA PRO A 55 25.30 -25.94 -3.35
C PRO A 55 24.48 -26.85 -4.28
N THR A 56 25.19 -27.64 -5.08
CA THR A 56 24.55 -28.67 -5.90
C THR A 56 24.19 -29.89 -5.07
N GLU A 57 23.04 -30.49 -5.35
CA GLU A 57 22.56 -31.70 -4.70
C GLU A 57 21.86 -32.63 -5.68
N ASN A 58 21.91 -33.94 -5.38
CA ASN A 58 21.13 -34.94 -6.09
C ASN A 58 19.70 -34.95 -5.56
N ARG A 59 18.73 -34.76 -6.46
CA ARG A 59 17.30 -34.73 -6.11
C ARG A 59 16.55 -35.73 -7.00
N LEU A 60 15.85 -36.68 -6.37
CA LEU A 60 14.94 -37.59 -7.06
C LEU A 60 13.60 -36.86 -7.26
N LEU A 61 13.25 -36.62 -8.51
CA LEU A 61 12.01 -35.97 -8.92
C LEU A 61 11.10 -36.98 -9.64
N LEU A 62 9.87 -36.58 -9.94
CA LEU A 62 8.90 -37.44 -10.64
C LEU A 62 9.44 -37.99 -11.97
N THR A 63 10.29 -37.21 -12.66
CA THR A 63 10.89 -37.57 -13.94
C THR A 63 12.30 -38.16 -13.81
N GLY A 64 12.65 -38.73 -12.65
CA GLY A 64 13.95 -39.36 -12.42
C GLY A 64 14.95 -38.50 -11.63
N LEU A 65 16.20 -38.97 -11.58
CA LEU A 65 17.29 -38.35 -10.83
C LEU A 65 17.85 -37.12 -11.56
N HIS A 66 18.07 -36.04 -10.82
CA HIS A 66 18.66 -34.80 -11.31
C HIS A 66 19.71 -34.28 -10.33
N VAL A 67 20.73 -33.59 -10.84
CA VAL A 67 21.57 -32.68 -10.05
C VAL A 67 20.97 -31.28 -10.17
N VAL A 68 20.66 -30.65 -9.05
CA VAL A 68 20.06 -29.31 -9.00
C VAL A 68 20.80 -28.43 -8.00
N CYS A 69 20.66 -27.11 -8.14
CA CYS A 69 21.01 -26.16 -7.09
C CYS A 69 19.85 -25.21 -6.82
N ASP A 70 19.56 -24.94 -5.55
CA ASP A 70 18.58 -23.90 -5.20
C ASP A 70 19.11 -22.53 -5.64
N ILE A 71 18.22 -21.64 -6.07
CA ILE A 71 18.56 -20.28 -6.52
C ILE A 71 17.92 -19.24 -5.62
N TYR A 72 18.67 -18.18 -5.35
CA TYR A 72 18.32 -17.12 -4.40
C TYR A 72 18.40 -15.77 -5.09
N CYS A 73 17.50 -14.86 -4.72
CA CYS A 73 17.58 -13.48 -5.15
C CYS A 73 18.86 -12.83 -4.62
N ASN A 74 19.71 -12.27 -5.47
CA ASN A 74 20.97 -11.65 -5.04
C ASN A 74 20.81 -10.34 -4.26
N ALA A 75 19.58 -9.80 -4.20
CA ALA A 75 19.27 -8.54 -3.52
C ALA A 75 18.61 -8.72 -2.15
N CYS A 76 17.87 -9.81 -1.93
CA CYS A 76 17.13 -10.03 -0.68
C CYS A 76 17.24 -11.46 -0.14
N ASP A 77 18.10 -12.29 -0.73
CA ASP A 77 18.36 -13.69 -0.34
C ASP A 77 17.12 -14.61 -0.31
N THR A 78 15.99 -14.13 -0.84
CA THR A 78 14.77 -14.92 -0.92
C THR A 78 14.97 -16.05 -1.91
N ARG A 79 14.64 -17.28 -1.51
CA ARG A 79 14.75 -18.44 -2.39
C ARG A 79 13.65 -18.44 -3.44
N LEU A 80 14.05 -18.43 -4.71
CA LEU A 80 13.12 -18.27 -5.84
C LEU A 80 12.72 -19.61 -6.48
N GLY A 81 13.58 -20.62 -6.38
CA GLY A 81 13.37 -21.96 -6.94
C GLY A 81 14.67 -22.73 -7.06
N TRP A 82 14.93 -23.37 -8.19
CA TRP A 82 16.17 -24.13 -8.44
C TRP A 82 16.58 -24.14 -9.92
N LYS A 83 17.86 -24.40 -10.19
CA LYS A 83 18.40 -24.64 -11.53
C LYS A 83 18.71 -26.13 -11.72
N TYR A 84 18.41 -26.65 -12.90
CA TYR A 84 18.86 -27.99 -13.29
C TYR A 84 20.30 -27.93 -13.79
N MET A 85 21.19 -28.66 -13.12
CA MET A 85 22.58 -28.78 -13.53
C MET A 85 22.76 -29.97 -14.47
N GLU A 86 22.24 -31.13 -14.08
CA GLU A 86 22.31 -32.36 -14.86
C GLU A 86 21.02 -33.17 -14.69
N ALA A 87 20.62 -33.88 -15.75
CA ALA A 87 19.54 -34.85 -15.76
C ALA A 87 20.07 -36.20 -16.24
N PHE A 88 19.72 -37.30 -15.57
CA PHE A 88 20.25 -38.62 -15.91
C PHE A 88 19.43 -39.35 -16.98
N GLU A 89 18.19 -38.93 -17.21
CA GLU A 89 17.36 -39.46 -18.28
C GLU A 89 17.47 -38.59 -19.54
N GLU A 90 17.67 -39.23 -20.70
CA GLU A 90 17.79 -38.55 -22.00
C GLU A 90 16.57 -37.67 -22.30
N SER A 91 15.37 -38.15 -21.95
CA SER A 91 14.11 -37.43 -22.13
C SER A 91 14.01 -36.13 -21.30
N GLN A 92 14.88 -35.97 -20.30
CA GLN A 92 14.89 -34.83 -19.39
C GLN A 92 16.07 -33.87 -19.64
N LYS A 93 16.97 -34.18 -20.58
CA LYS A 93 18.12 -33.34 -20.94
C LYS A 93 17.75 -31.92 -21.35
N TYR A 94 16.54 -31.74 -21.90
CA TYR A 94 16.04 -30.41 -22.23
C TYR A 94 15.93 -29.48 -21.00
N LYS A 95 15.95 -29.98 -19.77
CA LYS A 95 15.91 -29.17 -18.54
C LYS A 95 17.27 -28.62 -18.15
N GLU A 96 18.37 -29.25 -18.55
CA GLU A 96 19.72 -28.85 -18.13
C GLU A 96 20.00 -27.38 -18.48
N GLY A 97 20.63 -26.68 -17.53
CA GLY A 97 20.91 -25.25 -17.61
C GLY A 97 19.71 -24.33 -17.37
N LYS A 98 18.48 -24.86 -17.31
CA LYS A 98 17.25 -24.08 -17.13
C LYS A 98 16.86 -23.93 -15.67
N PHE A 99 15.98 -22.96 -15.43
CA PHE A 99 15.61 -22.51 -14.11
C PHE A 99 14.14 -22.79 -13.84
N ILE A 100 13.84 -23.25 -12.65
CA ILE A 100 12.49 -23.26 -12.10
C ILE A 100 12.37 -22.04 -11.19
N LEU A 101 11.40 -21.18 -11.51
CA LEU A 101 10.94 -20.12 -10.60
C LEU A 101 9.53 -20.44 -10.13
N GLU A 102 9.33 -20.39 -8.82
CA GLU A 102 8.02 -20.61 -8.23
C GLU A 102 7.14 -19.37 -8.41
N LYS A 103 5.90 -19.55 -8.84
CA LYS A 103 4.98 -18.44 -9.14
C LYS A 103 4.73 -17.56 -7.92
N ALA A 104 4.74 -18.13 -6.72
CA ALA A 104 4.56 -17.38 -5.48
C ALA A 104 5.73 -16.43 -5.16
N MET A 105 6.91 -16.66 -5.75
CA MET A 105 8.14 -15.92 -5.47
C MET A 105 8.47 -14.89 -6.57
N ILE A 106 7.65 -14.82 -7.61
CA ILE A 106 7.82 -13.88 -8.73
C ILE A 106 6.52 -13.10 -8.98
N VAL A 107 6.67 -11.91 -9.51
CA VAL A 107 5.56 -11.00 -9.84
C VAL A 107 5.87 -10.31 -11.17
N ARG A 108 4.84 -9.94 -11.95
CA ARG A 108 5.07 -9.16 -13.16
C ARG A 108 5.42 -7.73 -12.79
N GLU A 109 6.38 -7.13 -13.49
CA GLU A 109 6.77 -5.74 -13.27
C GLU A 109 5.57 -4.77 -13.40
N SER A 110 4.69 -4.99 -14.37
CA SER A 110 3.46 -4.20 -14.53
C SER A 110 2.50 -4.30 -13.35
N GLU A 111 2.50 -5.44 -12.66
CA GLU A 111 1.68 -5.64 -11.45
C GLU A 111 2.30 -4.93 -10.25
N LEU A 112 3.64 -4.89 -10.13
CA LEU A 112 4.33 -4.08 -9.11
C LEU A 112 4.03 -2.60 -9.29
N ARG A 113 4.23 -2.06 -10.51
CA ARG A 113 3.95 -0.65 -10.82
C ARG A 113 2.51 -0.27 -10.52
N ARG A 114 1.55 -1.16 -10.80
CA ARG A 114 0.13 -0.94 -10.48
C ARG A 114 -0.10 -0.86 -8.97
N ARG A 115 0.51 -1.76 -8.19
CA ARG A 115 0.39 -1.77 -6.72
C ARG A 115 1.02 -0.54 -6.09
N GLU A 116 2.14 -0.08 -6.63
CA GLU A 116 2.81 1.15 -6.18
C GLU A 116 1.93 2.38 -6.45
N ALA A 117 1.39 2.51 -7.67
CA ALA A 117 0.48 3.61 -8.01
C ALA A 117 -0.81 3.63 -7.16
N GLU A 118 -1.42 2.47 -6.91
CA GLU A 118 -2.60 2.34 -6.02
C GLU A 118 -2.28 2.76 -4.59
N LYS A 119 -1.08 2.41 -4.09
CA LYS A 119 -0.63 2.79 -2.76
C LYS A 119 -0.41 4.30 -2.65
N GLU A 120 0.26 4.90 -3.64
CA GLU A 120 0.48 6.35 -3.71
C GLU A 120 -0.83 7.15 -3.81
N GLU A 121 -1.86 6.60 -4.46
CA GLU A 121 -3.18 7.22 -4.53
C GLU A 121 -3.88 7.18 -3.17
N LEU A 122 -3.87 6.02 -2.49
CA LEU A 122 -4.46 5.88 -1.16
C LEU A 122 -3.77 6.77 -0.12
N GLU A 123 -2.43 6.91 -0.20
CA GLU A 123 -1.67 7.82 0.67
C GLU A 123 -2.10 9.28 0.41
N ARG A 124 -2.21 9.71 -0.86
CA ARG A 124 -2.70 11.05 -1.20
C ARG A 124 -4.13 11.32 -0.74
N ASP A 125 -5.03 10.34 -0.85
CA ASP A 125 -6.41 10.48 -0.40
C ASP A 125 -6.51 10.54 1.13
N SER A 126 -5.66 9.79 1.85
CA SER A 126 -5.54 9.87 3.30
C SER A 126 -5.03 11.24 3.76
N GLU A 127 -4.00 11.80 3.10
CA GLU A 127 -3.47 13.14 3.40
C GLU A 127 -4.52 14.23 3.17
N ARG A 128 -5.29 14.14 2.09
CA ARG A 128 -6.42 15.06 1.83
C ARG A 128 -7.53 14.94 2.87
N GLY A 129 -7.86 13.72 3.27
CA GLY A 129 -8.83 13.47 4.33
C GLY A 129 -8.38 14.08 5.66
N GLN A 130 -7.11 13.93 6.02
CA GLN A 130 -6.54 14.53 7.24
C GLN A 130 -6.52 16.05 7.18
N ALA A 131 -6.13 16.65 6.05
CA ALA A 131 -6.18 18.10 5.88
C ALA A 131 -7.61 18.67 5.93
N GLY A 132 -8.60 17.89 5.47
CA GLY A 132 -10.02 18.25 5.59
C GLY A 132 -10.49 18.26 7.03
N ILE A 133 -10.20 17.20 7.79
CA ILE A 133 -10.56 17.11 9.21
C ILE A 133 -9.87 18.21 10.02
N GLN A 134 -8.57 18.45 9.76
CA GLN A 134 -7.84 19.50 10.45
C GLN A 134 -8.40 20.90 10.15
N GLY A 135 -8.87 21.14 8.91
CA GLY A 135 -9.55 22.40 8.57
C GLY A 135 -10.90 22.55 9.25
N GLU A 136 -11.67 21.47 9.40
CA GLU A 136 -12.94 21.48 10.14
C GLU A 136 -12.70 21.72 11.64
N GLU A 137 -11.67 21.12 12.24
CA GLU A 137 -11.28 21.35 13.64
C GLU A 137 -10.80 22.80 13.88
N GLU A 138 -10.02 23.37 12.96
CA GLU A 138 -9.56 24.77 13.03
C GLU A 138 -10.73 25.76 12.89
N GLU A 139 -11.71 25.49 12.02
CA GLU A 139 -12.93 26.33 11.89
C GLU A 139 -13.82 26.26 13.14
N GLU A 140 -14.00 25.08 13.75
CA GLU A 140 -14.76 24.93 15.02
C GLU A 140 -14.08 25.64 16.19
N GLU A 141 -12.74 25.58 16.30
CA GLU A 141 -11.98 26.32 17.34
C GLU A 141 -12.11 27.85 17.17
N GLU A 142 -12.09 28.37 15.93
CA GLU A 142 -12.30 29.81 15.67
C GLU A 142 -13.72 30.27 16.03
N GLU A 143 -14.75 29.46 15.75
CA GLU A 143 -16.14 29.77 16.13
C GLU A 143 -16.33 29.76 17.67
N GLU A 144 -15.71 28.82 18.39
CA GLU A 144 -15.76 28.79 19.86
C GLU A 144 -15.04 30.00 20.50
N GLU A 145 -13.89 30.44 19.96
CA GLU A 145 -13.18 31.63 20.43
C GLU A 145 -14.00 32.92 20.21
N GLU A 146 -14.69 33.05 19.06
CA GLU A 146 -15.57 34.19 18.79
C GLU A 146 -16.78 34.24 19.76
N GLU A 147 -17.38 33.09 20.08
CA GLU A 147 -18.48 33.02 21.06
C GLU A 147 -18.03 33.39 22.48
N GLU A 148 -16.84 32.95 22.91
CA GLU A 148 -16.28 33.31 24.23
C GLU A 148 -15.97 34.82 24.34
N GLU A 149 -15.44 35.46 23.28
CA GLU A 149 -15.20 36.91 23.25
C GLU A 149 -16.52 37.71 23.33
N GLU A 150 -17.59 37.27 22.66
CA GLU A 150 -18.91 37.93 22.74
C GLU A 150 -19.52 37.84 24.15
N GLU A 151 -19.37 36.70 24.85
CA GLU A 151 -19.85 36.54 26.23
C GLU A 151 -19.06 37.38 27.25
N GLU A 152 -17.75 37.61 27.06
CA GLU A 152 -16.94 38.46 27.95
C GLU A 152 -17.23 39.97 27.79
N GLU A 153 -17.71 40.43 26.62
CA GLU A 153 -18.14 41.83 26.43
C GLU A 153 -19.53 42.15 27.02
N GLU A 154 -20.31 41.14 27.43
CA GLU A 154 -21.57 41.31 28.19
C GLU A 154 -21.32 41.50 29.71
N ASP A 155 -20.79 42.66 30.11
CA ASP A 155 -20.59 43.04 31.52
C ASP A 155 -21.95 43.18 32.29
N PRO A 156 -22.13 42.59 33.50
CA PRO A 156 -23.42 42.48 34.18
C PRO A 156 -23.88 43.74 34.97
N ASP A 157 -23.38 44.93 34.64
CA ASP A 157 -23.61 46.16 35.42
C ASP A 157 -24.83 47.00 34.98
N ASP A 158 -25.86 46.41 34.37
CA ASP A 158 -27.17 47.07 34.25
C ASP A 158 -28.01 46.82 35.52
N GLU A 159 -27.69 47.55 36.60
CA GLU A 159 -28.57 47.72 37.76
C GLU A 159 -29.95 48.24 37.29
N PRO A 160 -31.08 47.58 37.62
CA PRO A 160 -32.38 48.07 37.20
C PRO A 160 -32.73 49.35 37.97
N ASP A 161 -32.77 50.48 37.26
CA ASP A 161 -33.13 51.79 37.81
C ASP A 161 -34.59 51.78 38.31
N ALA A 162 -34.75 51.51 39.61
CA ALA A 162 -36.02 51.56 40.30
C ALA A 162 -36.45 53.02 40.50
N HIS A 163 -37.24 53.56 39.56
CA HIS A 163 -37.90 54.85 39.76
C HIS A 163 -39.22 54.70 40.51
N ASP A 164 -39.19 55.15 41.78
CA ASP A 164 -40.32 55.26 42.71
C ASP A 164 -40.90 56.69 42.74
N ASP A 165 -42.22 56.78 42.53
CA ASP A 165 -43.26 57.69 43.07
C ASP A 165 -43.02 59.20 43.34
N ASN A 166 -43.85 60.10 42.72
CA ASN A 166 -44.91 60.87 43.43
C ASN A 166 -45.61 62.04 42.66
N GLY A 167 -46.96 62.00 42.65
CA GLY A 167 -47.89 63.15 42.78
C GLY A 167 -48.19 64.02 41.53
N VAL A 168 -49.40 64.55 41.25
CA VAL A 168 -50.57 64.92 42.07
C VAL A 168 -51.80 65.20 41.16
N ALA A 169 -53.00 64.89 41.69
CA ALA A 169 -54.35 65.46 41.48
C ALA A 169 -55.23 65.15 40.23
N THR A 170 -56.41 64.62 40.58
CA THR A 170 -57.74 64.63 39.91
C THR A 170 -58.32 66.06 39.80
N PRO A 171 -59.55 66.35 39.28
CA PRO A 171 -60.67 65.47 38.88
C PRO A 171 -61.48 65.90 37.61
N LEU A 172 -62.42 65.04 37.14
CA LEU A 172 -63.88 65.30 37.07
C LEU A 172 -64.64 64.60 35.92
N LEU A 173 -65.75 63.95 36.34
CA LEU A 173 -67.08 63.79 35.72
C LEU A 173 -67.23 62.94 34.43
N ARG A 174 -67.87 61.74 34.52
CA ARG A 174 -69.33 61.44 34.42
C ARG A 174 -69.77 61.29 32.94
N VAL A 175 -70.28 60.16 32.44
CA VAL A 175 -71.71 59.72 32.44
C VAL A 175 -71.82 58.55 31.43
N THR A 176 -72.04 57.31 31.90
CA THR A 176 -73.17 56.35 31.67
C THR A 176 -73.06 55.24 30.62
N ASN A 177 -73.18 54.02 31.14
CA ASN A 177 -73.80 52.77 30.66
C ASN A 177 -74.76 52.85 29.46
N SER A 178 -74.87 51.73 28.72
CA SER A 178 -75.98 50.74 28.81
C SER A 178 -75.87 49.73 27.67
N PHE A 179 -75.71 48.43 28.01
CA PHE A 179 -76.71 47.35 27.94
C PHE A 179 -76.86 46.71 26.56
#